data_AF-A0A536VL00-F1
#
_entry.id   AF-A0A536VL00-F1
#
_cell.length_a   1.000
_cell.length_b   1.000
_cell.length_c   1.000
_cell.angle_alpha   90.00
_cell.angle_beta   90.00
_cell.angle_gamma   90.00
#
_symmetry.space_group_name_H-M   'P 1'
#
loop_
_entity.id
_entity.type
_entity.pdbx_description
1 polymer ?
#
loop_
_entity_poly.entity_id
_entity_poly.type
_entity_poly.pdbx_seq_one_letter_code
_entity_poly.pdbx_strand_id
1 'polypeptide(L)' 'GRTGFVHQAVMDDLPDLSAHQVYACGAPIMVESAQRDFIEQCGLPKEEFLADSFTSEADKHGP' A
#
# COMPACT_ATOMS: atom_id res chain seq x y z
N GLY A 1 14.77 -3.17 -13.39
CA GLY A 1 14.03 -2.94 -12.14
C GLY A 1 13.50 -4.25 -11.62
N ARG A 2 13.07 -4.32 -10.35
CA ARG A 2 12.36 -5.49 -9.80
C ARG A 2 11.04 -5.71 -10.56
N THR A 3 10.55 -6.95 -10.55
CA THR A 3 9.25 -7.35 -11.11
C THR A 3 8.33 -7.80 -9.97
N GLY A 4 7.01 -7.73 -10.18
CA GLY A 4 6.02 -8.13 -9.17
C GLY A 4 5.30 -6.94 -8.54
N PHE A 5 4.69 -7.15 -7.37
CA PHE A 5 3.94 -6.11 -6.67
C PHE A 5 4.85 -5.19 -5.86
N VAL A 6 4.59 -3.89 -5.95
CA VAL A 6 5.44 -2.87 -5.32
C VAL A 6 5.45 -3.00 -3.79
N HIS A 7 4.30 -3.24 -3.16
CA HIS A 7 4.23 -3.42 -1.70
C HIS A 7 5.08 -4.61 -1.24
N GLN A 8 5.08 -5.73 -1.96
CA GLN A 8 5.92 -6.87 -1.60
C GLN A 8 7.42 -6.53 -1.68
N ALA A 9 7.85 -5.80 -2.71
CA ALA A 9 9.24 -5.37 -2.80
C ALA A 9 9.64 -4.47 -1.61
N VAL A 10 8.75 -3.58 -1.16
CA VAL A 10 8.98 -2.75 0.03
C VAL A 10 9.07 -3.62 1.28
N MET A 11 8.19 -4.59 1.47
CA MET A 11 8.19 -5.48 2.64
C MET A 11 9.46 -6.33 2.73
N ASP A 12 9.98 -6.78 1.58
CA ASP A 12 11.23 -7.53 1.52
C ASP A 12 12.43 -6.68 1.94
N ASP A 13 12.41 -5.38 1.59
CA ASP A 13 13.52 -4.45 1.85
C ASP A 13 13.42 -3.78 3.24
N LEU A 14 12.18 -3.56 3.73
CA LEU A 14 11.81 -2.87 4.96
C LEU A 14 10.72 -3.68 5.69
N PRO A 15 11.08 -4.76 6.38
CA PRO A 15 10.10 -5.63 7.05
C PRO A 15 9.44 -4.99 8.28
N ASP A 16 10.03 -3.92 8.84
CA ASP A 16 9.49 -3.14 9.96
C ASP A 16 9.28 -1.68 9.56
N LEU A 17 8.01 -1.29 9.50
CA LEU A 17 7.54 0.05 9.16
C LEU A 17 7.01 0.80 10.39
N SER A 18 7.20 0.30 11.61
CA SER A 18 6.67 0.90 12.84
C SER A 18 7.18 2.33 13.13
N ALA A 19 8.34 2.69 12.58
CA ALA A 19 8.94 4.02 12.68
C ALA A 19 8.84 4.84 11.38
N HIS A 20 7.97 4.44 10.45
CA HIS A 20 7.83 5.07 9.14
C HIS A 20 6.43 5.67 8.95
N GLN A 21 6.37 6.67 8.09
CA GLN A 21 5.13 7.15 7.47
C GLN A 21 5.17 6.78 6.00
N VAL A 22 4.08 6.19 5.50
CA VAL A 22 3.97 5.72 4.12
C VAL A 22 2.96 6.58 3.39
N TYR A 23 3.34 7.09 2.22
CA TYR A 23 2.44 7.71 1.26
C TYR A 23 2.32 6.84 0.01
N ALA A 24 1.09 6.43 -0.35
CA ALA A 24 0.82 5.60 -1.52
C ALA A 24 -0.16 6.27 -2.48
N CYS A 25 0.15 6.24 -3.78
CA CYS A 25 -0.70 6.82 -4.82
C CYS A 25 -0.77 5.89 -6.04
N GLY A 26 -1.98 5.63 -6.55
CA GLY A 26 -2.19 4.79 -7.73
C GLY A 26 -3.55 4.10 -7.76
N ALA A 27 -3.66 3.00 -8.50
CA ALA A 27 -4.92 2.26 -8.64
C ALA A 27 -5.46 1.82 -7.27
N PRO A 28 -6.79 1.85 -7.02
CA PRO A 28 -7.38 1.54 -5.71
C PRO A 28 -6.91 0.20 -5.15
N ILE A 29 -6.94 -0.86 -5.97
CA ILE A 29 -6.51 -2.20 -5.54
C ILE A 29 -5.03 -2.26 -5.11
N MET A 30 -4.17 -1.44 -5.71
CA MET A 30 -2.76 -1.37 -5.35
C MET A 30 -2.59 -0.68 -3.99
N VAL A 31 -3.26 0.46 -3.81
CA VAL A 31 -3.23 1.24 -2.56
C VAL A 31 -3.81 0.44 -1.40
N GLU A 32 -4.96 -0.20 -1.60
CA GLU A 32 -5.62 -1.04 -0.59
C GLU A 32 -4.76 -2.25 -0.19
N SER A 33 -4.12 -2.90 -1.17
CA SER A 33 -3.22 -4.02 -0.89
C SER A 33 -2.00 -3.57 -0.09
N ALA A 34 -1.39 -2.45 -0.47
CA ALA A 34 -0.25 -1.88 0.25
C ALA A 34 -0.64 -1.49 1.69
N GLN A 35 -1.79 -0.84 1.88
CA GLN A 35 -2.27 -0.43 3.20
C GLN A 35 -2.45 -1.63 4.12
N ARG A 36 -3.19 -2.65 3.66
CA ARG A 36 -3.45 -3.86 4.44
C ARG A 36 -2.14 -4.54 4.83
N ASP A 37 -1.28 -4.81 3.86
CA ASP A 37 -0.11 -5.65 4.09
C ASP A 37 0.94 -4.91 4.93
N PHE A 38 1.13 -3.59 4.75
CA PHE A 38 2.04 -2.81 5.60
C PHE A 38 1.58 -2.71 7.05
N ILE A 39 0.28 -2.56 7.29
CA ILE A 39 -0.26 -2.49 8.66
C ILE A 39 -0.21 -3.88 9.31
N GLU A 40 -0.71 -4.92 8.62
CA GLU A 40 -0.87 -6.24 9.20
C GLU A 40 0.46 -7.01 9.33
N GLN A 41 1.40 -6.81 8.40
CA GLN A 41 2.62 -7.62 8.30
C GLN A 41 3.90 -6.86 8.63
N CYS A 42 3.92 -5.53 8.47
CA CYS A 42 5.11 -4.71 8.73
C CYS A 42 4.98 -3.74 9.90
N GLY A 43 3.87 -3.79 10.65
CA GLY A 43 3.70 -3.00 11.87
C GLY A 43 3.54 -1.50 11.65
N LEU A 44 3.16 -1.07 10.45
CA LEU A 44 2.88 0.34 10.17
C LEU A 44 1.65 0.80 10.99
N PRO A 45 1.75 1.88 11.80
CA PRO A 45 0.58 2.46 12.44
C PRO A 45 -0.42 2.94 11.39
N LYS A 46 -1.72 2.66 11.60
CA LYS A 46 -2.74 2.95 10.60
C LYS A 46 -2.82 4.43 10.24
N GLU A 47 -2.59 5.30 11.22
CA GLU A 47 -2.61 6.75 11.10
C GLU A 47 -1.43 7.29 10.28
N GLU A 48 -0.38 6.48 10.12
CA GLU A 48 0.83 6.81 9.37
C GLU A 48 0.79 6.28 7.92
N PHE A 49 -0.34 5.73 7.48
CA PHE A 49 -0.59 5.41 6.07
C PHE A 49 -1.47 6.49 5.42
N LEU A 50 -0.86 7.31 4.57
CA LEU A 50 -1.51 8.35 3.80
C LEU A 50 -1.68 7.87 2.36
N ALA A 51 -2.82 8.15 1.73
CA ALA A 51 -3.06 7.68 0.38
C ALA A 51 -3.92 8.59 -0.49
N ASP A 52 -3.67 8.51 -1.80
CA ASP A 52 -4.48 9.10 -2.85
C ASP A 52 -4.72 8.07 -3.97
N SER A 53 -5.92 7.51 -4.04
CA SER A 53 -6.28 6.49 -5.02
C SER A 53 -6.85 7.11 -6.29
N PHE A 54 -6.34 6.70 -7.44
CA PHE A 54 -6.89 7.06 -8.75
C PHE A 54 -8.13 6.23 -9.06
N THR A 55 -9.28 6.65 -8.56
CA THR A 55 -10.55 5.95 -8.80
C THR A 55 -11.10 6.31 -10.17
N SER A 56 -11.08 5.37 -11.11
CA SER A 56 -11.84 5.50 -12.36
C SER A 56 -13.31 5.13 -12.18
N GLU A 57 -14.18 5.47 -13.13
CA GLU A 57 -15.60 5.09 -13.08
C GLU A 57 -15.78 3.56 -13.07
N ALA A 58 -14.89 2.80 -13.71
CA ALA A 58 -14.95 1.33 -13.66
C ALA A 58 -14.64 0.81 -12.25
N ASP A 59 -13.71 1.46 -11.54
CA ASP A 59 -13.30 1.04 -10.19
C ASP A 59 -14.39 1.29 -9.13
N LYS A 60 -15.25 2.29 -9.33
CA LYS A 60 -16.38 2.58 -8.42
C LYS A 60 -17.40 1.44 -8.31
N HIS A 61 -17.52 0.63 -9.36
CA HIS A 61 -18.53 -0.42 -9.41
C HIS A 61 -18.07 -1.72 -8.74
N GLY A 62 -16.79 -1.81 -8.33
CA GLY A 62 -16.19 -3.00 -7.73
C GLY A 62 -16.19 -4.21 -8.68
N PRO A 63 -15.43 -5.28 -8.37
CA PRO A 63 -15.63 -6.58 -9.00
C PRO A 63 -16.95 -7.23 -8.58
#